data_AF-A0A2E5L3W9-F1
#
_entry.id   AF-A0A2E5L3W9-F1
#
_cell.length_a   1.000
_cell.length_b   1.000
_cell.length_c   1.000
_cell.angle_alpha   90.00
_cell.angle_beta   90.00
_cell.angle_gamma   90.00
#
_symmetry.space_group_name_H-M   'P 1'
#
loop_
_entity.id
_entity.type
_entity.pdbx_description
1 polymer ?
#
loop_
_entity_poly.entity_id
_entity_poly.type
_entity_poly.pdbx_seq_one_letter_code
_entity_poly.pdbx_strand_id
1 'polypeptide(L)'
;MKMLSLTSAIQEASALQLHERITSRDYQHPVLPDGRPMTDSVIQLVRKGADESLAAQFSGIVNNSRFDEMPSVRKELADILIGKRGNRDLPGKSKRRGNPDTPILELCHLAACAGALGFNDTKGRLDFFLGQTKLKTYQIKNWLQKKAQEQGWPANEYSLTENGIRAVYGKELFVTRFGRIPVLMALFEFIATLDDVTFFCEMDDLLETTLQPPITIRKIQDASNGIARKLRLWRIKHISWTQHEEKFDRIRWFLVDCATERLAKIDGDEKMEAVKEKEWIIDDNAVFDFWTRNSNLEDKPIREYETVFDAFITFKKVLLTKGTATALSEANETKRPNAGEENAGKLGEIEDSNDLNNFQSDWTSPLEMFEAPELKAIGFFTKPEREPMEKLMEYGPIILDLSGAFLRLESFSPIQNTISNAIRFQRSKTAIEEAIACKKARSYQDFEIAINDLVTHLQRLQLAVLHVVLTNLSDENIKSSKIIAEKAKTAFDGIRRRGFDKNAFNENQQSVFRTAAEYLPTITAQLENLLKKLKNRDLQAKFHQDSKMFSEQFQRLYGDSS
;
A
#
# COMPACT_ATOMS: atom_id res chain seq x y z
N MET A 1 -6.75 -29.95 -33.02
CA MET A 1 -7.16 -28.65 -33.59
C MET A 1 -8.67 -28.53 -33.41
N LYS A 2 -9.17 -27.41 -32.83
CA LYS A 2 -10.50 -27.18 -32.21
C LYS A 2 -10.61 -27.51 -30.70
N MET A 3 -9.87 -26.75 -29.89
CA MET A 3 -10.11 -26.53 -28.44
C MET A 3 -10.12 -25.01 -28.13
N LEU A 4 -10.45 -24.19 -29.15
CA LEU A 4 -10.41 -22.72 -29.11
C LEU A 4 -11.80 -22.06 -29.19
N SER A 5 -12.92 -22.81 -29.27
CA SER A 5 -14.23 -22.22 -29.64
C SER A 5 -15.28 -22.14 -28.53
N LEU A 6 -14.93 -22.37 -27.25
CA LEU A 6 -15.89 -22.17 -26.14
C LEU A 6 -15.48 -21.00 -25.24
N THR A 7 -14.19 -20.90 -24.91
CA THR A 7 -13.61 -19.77 -24.16
C THR A 7 -13.73 -18.46 -24.96
N SER A 8 -13.54 -18.52 -26.29
CA SER A 8 -13.73 -17.39 -27.21
C SER A 8 -15.18 -16.89 -27.26
N ALA A 9 -16.16 -17.79 -27.20
CA ALA A 9 -17.57 -17.43 -27.32
C ALA A 9 -18.13 -16.78 -26.02
N ILE A 10 -17.58 -17.16 -24.87
CA ILE A 10 -17.92 -16.55 -23.57
C ILE A 10 -17.24 -15.18 -23.42
N GLN A 11 -16.02 -15.02 -23.94
CA GLN A 11 -15.29 -13.74 -23.95
C GLN A 11 -15.92 -12.70 -24.90
N GLU A 12 -16.39 -13.10 -26.09
CA GLU A 12 -17.06 -12.18 -27.03
C GLU A 12 -18.42 -11.67 -26.52
N ALA A 13 -19.19 -12.50 -25.80
CA ALA A 13 -20.48 -12.11 -25.24
C ALA A 13 -20.36 -11.09 -24.08
N SER A 14 -19.31 -11.22 -23.26
CA SER A 14 -18.99 -10.25 -22.19
C SER A 14 -18.43 -8.92 -22.72
N ALA A 15 -17.66 -8.95 -23.83
CA ALA A 15 -17.11 -7.74 -24.45
C ALA A 15 -18.18 -6.85 -25.10
N LEU A 16 -19.22 -7.45 -25.69
CA LEU A 16 -20.32 -6.71 -26.34
C LEU A 16 -21.23 -5.99 -25.32
N GLN A 17 -21.48 -6.59 -24.14
CA GLN A 17 -22.23 -5.92 -23.06
C GLN A 17 -21.45 -4.78 -22.38
N LEU A 18 -20.11 -4.82 -22.44
CA LEU A 18 -19.25 -3.75 -21.93
C LEU A 18 -19.15 -2.58 -22.92
N HIS A 19 -19.16 -2.86 -24.24
CA HIS A 19 -19.06 -1.84 -25.28
C HIS A 19 -20.32 -0.97 -25.42
N GLU A 20 -21.51 -1.52 -25.14
CA GLU A 20 -22.75 -0.74 -25.05
C GLU A 20 -22.81 0.19 -23.82
N ARG A 21 -22.06 -0.10 -22.74
CA ARG A 21 -21.95 0.79 -21.57
C ARG A 21 -20.95 1.93 -21.76
N ILE A 22 -19.94 1.75 -22.62
CA ILE A 22 -18.85 2.74 -22.84
C ILE A 22 -19.25 3.83 -23.86
N THR A 23 -20.28 3.59 -24.67
CA THR A 23 -20.70 4.52 -25.75
C THR A 23 -21.68 5.61 -25.30
N SER A 24 -22.12 5.61 -24.04
CA SER A 24 -22.95 6.65 -23.43
C SER A 24 -22.08 7.83 -22.95
N ARG A 25 -21.83 8.79 -23.84
CA ARG A 25 -21.19 10.08 -23.56
C ARG A 25 -21.97 10.89 -22.52
N ASP A 26 -21.36 11.14 -21.37
CA ASP A 26 -21.43 12.43 -20.68
C ASP A 26 -20.18 12.65 -19.81
N TYR A 27 -19.65 13.87 -19.88
CA TYR A 27 -18.38 14.31 -19.31
C TYR A 27 -18.45 14.30 -17.77
N GLN A 28 -17.66 13.46 -17.10
CA GLN A 28 -17.55 13.46 -15.63
C GLN A 28 -16.08 13.58 -15.20
N HIS A 29 -15.76 14.61 -14.42
CA HIS A 29 -14.52 14.69 -13.64
C HIS A 29 -14.34 13.40 -12.81
N PRO A 30 -13.13 12.97 -12.43
CA PRO A 30 -12.99 11.86 -11.49
C PRO A 30 -13.77 12.19 -10.22
N VAL A 31 -14.77 11.35 -9.94
CA VAL A 31 -15.74 11.54 -8.88
C VAL A 31 -15.40 10.58 -7.74
N LEU A 32 -15.46 11.05 -6.49
CA LEU A 32 -15.49 10.14 -5.33
C LEU A 32 -16.75 9.24 -5.42
N PRO A 33 -16.80 8.09 -4.72
CA PRO A 33 -17.99 7.21 -4.70
C PRO A 33 -19.30 7.92 -4.31
N ASP A 34 -19.20 9.11 -3.71
CA ASP A 34 -20.31 9.95 -3.26
C ASP A 34 -20.74 11.06 -4.24
N GLY A 35 -20.18 11.12 -5.46
CA GLY A 35 -20.61 12.09 -6.47
C GLY A 35 -19.81 13.41 -6.51
N ARG A 36 -18.78 13.60 -5.66
CA ARG A 36 -18.00 14.86 -5.60
C ARG A 36 -16.73 14.85 -6.48
N PRO A 37 -16.39 15.97 -7.16
CA PRO A 37 -15.18 16.06 -7.99
C PRO A 37 -13.89 16.05 -7.15
N MET A 38 -12.90 15.27 -7.58
CA MET A 38 -11.57 15.25 -6.92
C MET A 38 -10.78 16.54 -7.20
N THR A 39 -10.30 17.19 -6.13
CA THR A 39 -9.39 18.35 -6.22
C THR A 39 -7.93 17.90 -6.28
N ASP A 40 -6.99 18.74 -6.75
CA ASP A 40 -5.55 18.44 -6.79
C ASP A 40 -4.97 17.95 -5.45
N SER A 41 -5.51 18.46 -4.33
CA SER A 41 -5.10 18.04 -2.98
C SER A 41 -5.67 16.66 -2.60
N VAL A 42 -6.88 16.31 -3.06
CA VAL A 42 -7.45 14.96 -2.94
C VAL A 42 -6.65 13.98 -3.79
N ILE A 43 -6.32 14.36 -5.03
CA ILE A 43 -5.45 13.59 -5.92
C ILE A 43 -4.08 13.37 -5.27
N GLN A 44 -3.51 14.38 -4.61
CA GLN A 44 -2.24 14.26 -3.88
C GLN A 44 -2.34 13.26 -2.71
N LEU A 45 -3.45 13.25 -1.96
CA LEU A 45 -3.69 12.29 -0.88
C LEU A 45 -3.84 10.86 -1.41
N VAL A 46 -4.65 10.66 -2.44
CA VAL A 46 -4.85 9.35 -3.11
C VAL A 46 -3.53 8.85 -3.71
N ARG A 47 -2.74 9.74 -4.36
CA ARG A 47 -1.38 9.42 -4.84
C ARG A 47 -0.43 9.02 -3.71
N LYS A 48 -0.70 9.43 -2.48
CA LYS A 48 0.04 9.06 -1.27
C LYS A 48 -0.59 7.86 -0.55
N GLY A 49 -1.52 7.16 -1.18
CA GLY A 49 -2.12 5.93 -0.68
C GLY A 49 -3.17 6.15 0.40
N ALA A 50 -3.78 7.33 0.45
CA ALA A 50 -4.99 7.55 1.21
C ALA A 50 -6.09 6.61 0.72
N ASP A 51 -6.76 5.94 1.65
CA ASP A 51 -7.99 5.19 1.34
C ASP A 51 -9.16 6.14 1.01
N GLU A 52 -10.27 5.55 0.55
CA GLU A 52 -11.47 6.28 0.18
C GLU A 52 -12.08 7.05 1.36
N SER A 53 -12.00 6.48 2.57
CA SER A 53 -12.51 7.10 3.79
C SER A 53 -11.77 8.40 4.10
N LEU A 54 -10.44 8.40 4.04
CA LEU A 54 -9.62 9.60 4.22
C LEU A 54 -9.88 10.62 3.11
N ALA A 55 -9.95 10.18 1.85
CA ALA A 55 -10.22 11.08 0.74
C ALA A 55 -11.59 11.78 0.91
N ALA A 56 -12.62 11.05 1.33
CA ALA A 56 -13.95 11.57 1.58
C ALA A 56 -14.00 12.53 2.79
N GLN A 57 -13.35 12.16 3.90
CA GLN A 57 -13.26 13.00 5.10
C GLN A 57 -12.52 14.31 4.82
N PHE A 58 -11.34 14.23 4.17
CA PHE A 58 -10.59 15.41 3.76
C PHE A 58 -11.41 16.30 2.84
N SER A 59 -12.03 15.71 1.80
CA SER A 59 -12.90 16.41 0.85
C SER A 59 -14.06 17.13 1.57
N GLY A 60 -14.68 16.49 2.56
CA GLY A 60 -15.73 17.10 3.39
C GLY A 60 -15.29 18.38 4.09
N ILE A 61 -14.07 18.40 4.62
CA ILE A 61 -13.53 19.57 5.33
C ILE A 61 -13.07 20.65 4.36
N VAL A 62 -12.32 20.30 3.31
CA VAL A 62 -11.73 21.31 2.41
C VAL A 62 -12.74 21.93 1.45
N ASN A 63 -13.82 21.21 1.13
CA ASN A 63 -14.94 21.69 0.33
C ASN A 63 -16.07 22.25 1.20
N ASN A 64 -15.87 22.31 2.52
CA ASN A 64 -16.75 23.08 3.38
C ASN A 64 -16.62 24.56 3.00
N SER A 65 -17.77 25.23 2.81
CA SER A 65 -17.86 26.66 2.49
C SER A 65 -17.06 27.59 3.41
N ARG A 66 -16.71 27.07 4.59
CA ARG A 66 -15.82 27.68 5.57
C ARG A 66 -14.44 28.06 5.02
N PHE A 67 -13.87 27.26 4.11
CA PHE A 67 -12.50 27.41 3.60
C PHE A 67 -12.41 27.70 2.09
N ASP A 68 -13.53 27.94 1.40
CA ASP A 68 -13.60 28.05 -0.06
C ASP A 68 -12.62 29.06 -0.67
N GLU A 69 -12.37 30.18 0.01
CA GLU A 69 -11.46 31.23 -0.46
C GLU A 69 -10.00 31.04 -0.03
N MET A 70 -9.64 29.89 0.54
CA MET A 70 -8.32 29.63 1.13
C MET A 70 -7.64 28.39 0.54
N PRO A 71 -7.15 28.44 -0.72
CA PRO A 71 -6.48 27.29 -1.35
C PRO A 71 -5.22 26.83 -0.60
N SER A 72 -4.57 27.73 0.14
CA SER A 72 -3.44 27.38 1.01
C SER A 72 -3.83 26.41 2.13
N VAL A 73 -5.06 26.49 2.67
CA VAL A 73 -5.55 25.57 3.70
C VAL A 73 -5.64 24.16 3.14
N ARG A 74 -6.19 24.00 1.92
CA ARG A 74 -6.32 22.68 1.28
C ARG A 74 -4.95 22.02 1.10
N LYS A 75 -4.01 22.76 0.53
CA LYS A 75 -2.65 22.28 0.28
C LYS A 75 -1.89 21.96 1.57
N GLU A 76 -1.88 22.89 2.53
CA GLU A 76 -1.15 22.71 3.78
C GLU A 76 -1.75 21.60 4.64
N LEU A 77 -3.08 21.49 4.71
CA LEU A 77 -3.74 20.39 5.42
C LEU A 77 -3.38 19.04 4.78
N ALA A 78 -3.48 18.92 3.45
CA ALA A 78 -3.05 17.69 2.76
C ALA A 78 -1.60 17.34 3.07
N ASP A 79 -0.68 18.32 3.03
CA ASP A 79 0.73 18.14 3.38
C ASP A 79 0.92 17.68 4.84
N ILE A 80 0.12 18.18 5.79
CA ILE A 80 0.14 17.74 7.20
C ILE A 80 -0.35 16.30 7.33
N LEU A 81 -1.45 15.94 6.65
CA LEU A 81 -2.06 14.62 6.74
C LEU A 81 -1.19 13.52 6.13
N ILE A 82 -0.46 13.81 5.05
CA ILE A 82 0.51 12.87 4.48
C ILE A 82 1.85 12.84 5.25
N GLY A 83 1.99 13.61 6.34
CA GLY A 83 3.21 13.66 7.14
C GLY A 83 4.39 14.36 6.45
N LYS A 84 4.14 15.20 5.45
CA LYS A 84 5.20 15.89 4.72
C LYS A 84 5.96 16.82 5.67
N ARG A 85 7.26 16.58 5.82
CA ARG A 85 8.13 17.41 6.65
C ARG A 85 8.21 18.81 6.06
N GLY A 86 7.70 19.79 6.79
CA GLY A 86 7.74 21.19 6.37
C GLY A 86 9.18 21.67 6.17
N ASN A 87 9.44 22.38 5.08
CA ASN A 87 10.61 23.24 4.96
C ASN A 87 10.32 24.48 5.80
N ARG A 88 10.88 24.55 7.02
CA ARG A 88 10.86 25.79 7.78
C ARG A 88 12.27 26.34 7.89
N ASP A 89 12.48 27.46 7.21
CA ASP A 89 13.62 28.33 7.43
C ASP A 89 13.48 28.96 8.82
N LEU A 90 14.09 28.32 9.82
CA LEU A 90 14.45 29.01 11.05
C LEU A 90 15.76 29.75 10.76
N PRO A 91 15.81 31.08 10.84
CA PRO A 91 16.99 31.85 10.48
C PRO A 91 18.19 31.41 11.35
N GLY A 92 19.29 31.05 10.70
CA GLY A 92 20.57 30.75 11.35
C GLY A 92 20.84 29.29 11.73
N LYS A 93 20.03 28.31 11.32
CA LYS A 93 20.34 26.88 11.51
C LYS A 93 20.28 26.13 10.17
N SER A 94 21.23 25.21 9.96
CA SER A 94 21.24 24.30 8.81
C SER A 94 19.87 23.64 8.61
N LYS A 95 19.51 23.35 7.34
CA LYS A 95 18.24 22.73 6.91
C LYS A 95 17.98 21.41 7.65
N ARG A 96 17.51 21.47 8.89
CA ARG A 96 17.05 20.31 9.66
C ARG A 96 15.64 20.00 9.19
N ARG A 97 15.42 18.75 8.78
CA ARG A 97 14.10 18.21 8.40
C ARG A 97 13.11 18.54 9.52
N GLY A 98 12.03 19.26 9.22
CA GLY A 98 11.00 19.61 10.21
C GLY A 98 10.31 18.36 10.76
N ASN A 99 9.95 18.37 12.05
CA ASN A 99 9.16 17.30 12.66
C ASN A 99 7.75 17.29 12.03
N PRO A 100 7.26 16.16 11.49
CA PRO A 100 5.91 16.08 10.90
C PRO A 100 4.78 16.45 11.87
N ASP A 101 5.01 16.34 13.18
CA ASP A 101 4.02 16.64 14.21
C ASP A 101 4.10 18.09 14.74
N THR A 102 4.98 18.92 14.16
CA THR A 102 5.03 20.36 14.46
C THR A 102 3.66 21.06 14.39
N PRO A 103 2.80 20.80 13.39
CA PRO A 103 1.46 21.41 13.33
C PRO A 103 0.57 21.08 14.52
N ILE A 104 0.73 19.90 15.12
CA ILE A 104 -0.05 19.48 16.30
C ILE A 104 0.42 20.26 17.53
N LEU A 105 1.73 20.48 17.65
CA LEU A 105 2.29 21.34 18.69
C LEU A 105 1.78 22.78 18.54
N GLU A 106 1.74 23.31 17.31
CA GLU A 106 1.19 24.64 17.03
C GLU A 106 -0.29 24.75 17.37
N LEU A 107 -1.07 23.70 17.09
CA LEU A 107 -2.47 23.61 17.45
C LEU A 107 -2.67 23.68 18.97
N CYS A 108 -1.86 22.95 19.74
CA CYS A 108 -1.92 22.98 21.21
C CYS A 108 -1.56 24.36 21.76
N HIS A 109 -0.55 25.04 21.20
CA HIS A 109 -0.26 26.43 21.55
C HIS A 109 -1.39 27.40 21.19
N LEU A 110 -2.05 27.20 20.04
CA LEU A 110 -3.18 28.01 19.63
C LEU A 110 -4.37 27.81 20.58
N ALA A 111 -4.64 26.57 21.02
CA ALA A 111 -5.64 26.29 22.04
C ALA A 111 -5.33 27.00 23.36
N ALA A 112 -4.06 27.03 23.79
CA ALA A 112 -3.64 27.81 24.98
C ALA A 112 -3.89 29.31 24.82
N CYS A 113 -3.58 29.87 23.66
CA CYS A 113 -3.88 31.27 23.36
C CYS A 113 -5.38 31.55 23.34
N ALA A 114 -6.20 30.62 22.83
CA ALA A 114 -7.65 30.73 22.86
C ALA A 114 -8.19 30.68 24.31
N GLY A 115 -7.68 29.77 25.13
CA GLY A 115 -8.01 29.69 26.56
C GLY A 115 -7.74 31.01 27.29
N ALA A 116 -6.61 31.66 27.00
CA ALA A 116 -6.27 32.97 27.54
C ALA A 116 -7.22 34.10 27.11
N LEU A 117 -7.96 33.93 26.00
CA LEU A 117 -9.00 34.86 25.52
C LEU A 117 -10.41 34.50 26.02
N GLY A 118 -10.54 33.56 26.96
CA GLY A 118 -11.82 33.13 27.52
C GLY A 118 -12.47 31.94 26.82
N PHE A 119 -11.73 31.22 25.97
CA PHE A 119 -12.18 29.96 25.34
C PHE A 119 -11.58 28.74 26.06
N ASN A 120 -11.68 28.71 27.39
CA ASN A 120 -10.97 27.75 28.25
C ASN A 120 -11.75 26.45 28.53
N ASP A 121 -13.06 26.42 28.31
CA ASP A 121 -13.91 25.24 28.41
C ASP A 121 -14.14 24.57 27.03
N THR A 122 -14.74 23.38 27.02
CA THR A 122 -15.05 22.63 25.79
C THR A 122 -15.89 23.47 24.83
N LYS A 123 -16.91 24.16 25.33
CA LYS A 123 -17.78 25.00 24.52
C LYS A 123 -17.01 26.15 23.88
N GLY A 124 -16.19 26.86 24.65
CA GLY A 124 -15.35 27.93 24.17
C GLY A 124 -14.35 27.44 23.12
N ARG A 125 -13.71 26.28 23.32
CA ARG A 125 -12.82 25.68 22.31
C ARG A 125 -13.57 25.39 21.01
N LEU A 126 -14.76 24.81 21.08
CA LEU A 126 -15.59 24.54 19.91
C LEU A 126 -16.04 25.83 19.21
N ASP A 127 -16.46 26.84 19.98
CA ASP A 127 -16.80 28.16 19.43
C ASP A 127 -15.60 28.80 18.75
N PHE A 128 -14.40 28.62 19.31
CA PHE A 128 -13.18 29.12 18.71
C PHE A 128 -12.84 28.41 17.41
N PHE A 129 -12.71 27.08 17.45
CA PHE A 129 -12.19 26.28 16.35
C PHE A 129 -13.22 25.95 15.28
N LEU A 130 -14.52 25.90 15.60
CA LEU A 130 -15.59 25.46 14.70
C LEU A 130 -16.73 26.49 14.54
N GLY A 131 -16.88 27.44 15.48
CA GLY A 131 -18.01 28.38 15.49
C GLY A 131 -18.05 29.42 14.36
N GLN A 132 -16.97 29.56 13.58
CA GLN A 132 -16.88 30.51 12.48
C GLN A 132 -17.37 29.90 11.16
N THR A 133 -18.42 30.47 10.56
CA THR A 133 -19.03 29.95 9.31
C THR A 133 -18.21 30.25 8.05
N LYS A 134 -17.41 31.33 8.05
CA LYS A 134 -16.46 31.68 6.97
C LYS A 134 -15.15 32.16 7.58
N LEU A 135 -14.03 31.67 7.05
CA LEU A 135 -12.71 32.07 7.51
C LEU A 135 -11.98 32.89 6.45
N LYS A 136 -11.61 34.12 6.82
CA LYS A 136 -10.61 34.95 6.13
C LYS A 136 -9.59 35.44 7.14
N THR A 137 -8.32 35.54 6.73
CA THR A 137 -7.22 36.01 7.59
C THR A 137 -7.54 37.33 8.30
N TYR A 138 -8.12 38.29 7.58
CA TYR A 138 -8.51 39.60 8.14
C TYR A 138 -9.67 39.50 9.15
N GLN A 139 -10.64 38.62 8.92
CA GLN A 139 -11.76 38.41 9.84
C GLN A 139 -11.28 37.80 11.16
N ILE A 140 -10.37 36.81 11.09
CA ILE A 140 -9.75 36.22 12.28
C ILE A 140 -8.99 37.29 13.08
N LYS A 141 -8.20 38.14 12.39
CA LYS A 141 -7.47 39.24 13.02
C LYS A 141 -8.42 40.18 13.77
N ASN A 142 -9.47 40.67 13.11
CA ASN A 142 -10.43 41.59 13.71
C ASN A 142 -11.17 40.96 14.89
N TRP A 143 -11.57 39.70 14.75
CA TRP A 143 -12.30 38.97 15.80
C TRP A 143 -11.43 38.77 17.05
N LEU A 144 -10.17 38.35 16.88
CA LEU A 144 -9.23 38.23 17.99
C LEU A 144 -8.89 39.58 18.63
N GLN A 145 -8.77 40.65 17.84
CA GLN A 145 -8.56 42.00 18.35
C GLN A 145 -9.73 42.47 19.21
N LYS A 146 -10.97 42.26 18.74
CA LYS A 146 -12.18 42.58 19.49
C LYS A 146 -12.22 41.79 20.80
N LYS A 147 -11.96 40.48 20.76
CA LYS A 147 -11.94 39.63 21.96
C LYS A 147 -10.85 40.04 22.96
N ALA A 148 -9.66 40.38 22.48
CA ALA A 148 -8.58 40.89 23.32
C ALA A 148 -8.93 42.24 23.97
N GLN A 149 -9.69 43.11 23.30
CA GLN A 149 -10.19 44.37 23.87
C GLN A 149 -11.27 44.15 24.93
N GLU A 150 -12.15 43.16 24.74
CA GLU A 150 -13.22 42.80 25.68
C GLU A 150 -12.68 42.14 26.96
N GLN A 151 -11.81 41.14 26.82
CA GLN A 151 -11.38 40.27 27.92
C GLN A 151 -10.04 40.71 28.54
N GLY A 152 -9.19 41.39 27.76
CA GLY A 152 -7.77 41.56 28.08
C GLY A 152 -6.96 40.27 27.89
N TRP A 153 -5.63 40.40 27.92
CA TRP A 153 -4.72 39.26 27.99
C TRP A 153 -4.22 39.09 29.43
N PRO A 154 -4.00 37.85 29.91
CA PRO A 154 -3.23 37.62 31.13
C PRO A 154 -1.86 38.31 31.02
N ALA A 155 -1.47 39.07 32.05
CA ALA A 155 -0.34 39.98 31.97
C ALA A 155 0.96 39.30 31.49
N ASN A 156 1.59 39.88 30.46
CA ASN A 156 2.92 39.54 29.90
C ASN A 156 3.13 38.13 29.30
N GLU A 157 2.14 37.24 29.35
CA GLU A 157 2.27 35.87 28.82
C GLU A 157 1.73 35.74 27.39
N TYR A 158 0.72 36.52 27.01
CA TYR A 158 0.08 36.44 25.70
C TYR A 158 -0.14 37.82 25.09
N SER A 159 -0.04 37.92 23.76
CA SER A 159 -0.26 39.18 23.06
C SER A 159 -0.62 39.00 21.59
N LEU A 160 -1.32 40.00 21.03
CA LEU A 160 -1.46 40.14 19.60
C LEU A 160 -0.25 40.90 19.03
N THR A 161 0.25 40.40 17.91
CA THR A 161 1.26 41.07 17.08
C THR A 161 0.61 41.56 15.80
N GLU A 162 1.33 42.35 15.01
CA GLU A 162 0.85 42.83 13.71
C GLU A 162 0.41 41.68 12.77
N ASN A 163 1.12 40.56 12.87
CA ASN A 163 1.05 39.44 11.94
C ASN A 163 0.46 38.15 12.54
N GLY A 164 0.10 38.14 13.83
CA GLY A 164 -0.43 36.94 14.48
C GLY A 164 -0.50 37.00 16.00
N ILE A 165 -0.46 35.83 16.65
CA ILE A 165 -0.54 35.68 18.11
C ILE A 165 0.82 35.25 18.65
N ARG A 166 1.18 35.79 19.82
CA ARG A 166 2.41 35.49 20.55
C ARG A 166 2.08 34.97 21.95
N ALA A 167 2.77 33.90 22.37
CA ALA A 167 2.75 33.37 23.73
C ALA A 167 4.19 33.25 24.28
N VAL A 168 4.37 33.57 25.56
CA VAL A 168 5.64 33.57 26.28
C VAL A 168 5.51 32.61 27.46
N TYR A 169 6.35 31.58 27.47
CA TYR A 169 6.39 30.56 28.53
C TYR A 169 7.76 30.62 29.20
N GLY A 170 7.92 31.50 30.19
CA GLY A 170 9.22 31.77 30.81
C GLY A 170 10.23 32.33 29.80
N LYS A 171 11.25 31.53 29.43
CA LYS A 171 12.30 31.93 28.45
C LYS A 171 11.95 31.60 27.00
N GLU A 172 10.88 30.85 26.78
CA GLU A 172 10.53 30.34 25.45
C GLU A 172 9.39 31.14 24.83
N LEU A 173 9.41 31.21 23.50
CA LEU A 173 8.53 32.06 22.71
C LEU A 173 7.83 31.22 21.63
N PHE A 174 6.51 31.32 21.57
CA PHE A 174 5.71 30.81 20.47
C PHE A 174 5.08 31.97 19.69
N VAL A 175 5.12 31.89 18.36
CA VAL A 175 4.47 32.84 17.45
C VAL A 175 3.76 32.08 16.34
N THR A 176 2.48 32.36 16.13
CA THR A 176 1.72 31.84 14.99
C THR A 176 1.13 32.99 14.18
N ARG A 177 1.25 32.92 12.85
CA ARG A 177 0.76 33.98 11.94
C ARG A 177 -0.73 33.83 11.68
N PHE A 178 -1.44 34.93 11.41
CA PHE A 178 -2.87 34.88 11.10
C PHE A 178 -3.21 33.97 9.90
N GLY A 179 -2.33 33.89 8.89
CA GLY A 179 -2.53 32.98 7.75
C GLY A 179 -2.39 31.49 8.11
N ARG A 180 -1.70 31.16 9.21
CA ARG A 180 -1.52 29.78 9.69
C ARG A 180 -2.68 29.31 10.56
N ILE A 181 -3.37 30.23 11.25
CA ILE A 181 -4.50 29.90 12.13
C ILE A 181 -5.61 29.11 11.39
N PRO A 182 -6.10 29.52 10.19
CA PRO A 182 -7.07 28.73 9.42
C PRO A 182 -6.64 27.29 9.17
N VAL A 183 -5.36 27.04 8.90
CA VAL A 183 -4.81 25.69 8.69
C VAL A 183 -4.89 24.88 9.97
N LEU A 184 -4.56 25.49 11.11
CA LEU A 184 -4.66 24.84 12.42
C LEU A 184 -6.13 24.59 12.82
N MET A 185 -7.05 25.47 12.44
CA MET A 185 -8.49 25.26 12.65
C MET A 185 -9.02 24.12 11.79
N ALA A 186 -8.62 24.03 10.53
CA ALA A 186 -8.95 22.90 9.66
C ALA A 186 -8.35 21.59 10.18
N LEU A 187 -7.12 21.64 10.72
CA LEU A 187 -6.48 20.50 11.36
C LEU A 187 -7.24 20.06 12.62
N PHE A 188 -7.71 21.00 13.45
CA PHE A 188 -8.57 20.67 14.60
C PHE A 188 -9.87 20.00 14.15
N GLU A 189 -10.56 20.56 13.15
CA GLU A 189 -11.78 20.00 12.58
C GLU A 189 -11.55 18.57 12.03
N PHE A 190 -10.41 18.34 11.38
CA PHE A 190 -10.02 17.01 10.93
C PHE A 190 -9.78 16.05 12.08
N ILE A 191 -8.99 16.45 13.09
CA ILE A 191 -8.68 15.59 14.24
C ILE A 191 -9.94 15.27 15.04
N ALA A 192 -10.83 16.24 15.21
CA ALA A 192 -12.11 16.10 15.91
C ALA A 192 -13.06 15.10 15.22
N THR A 193 -12.92 14.90 13.91
CA THR A 193 -13.75 13.98 13.12
C THR A 193 -13.10 12.61 12.88
N LEU A 194 -11.89 12.36 13.41
CA LEU A 194 -11.21 11.07 13.27
C LEU A 194 -12.06 9.91 13.80
N ASP A 195 -12.03 8.80 13.05
CA ASP A 195 -12.74 7.55 13.38
C ASP A 195 -14.19 7.82 13.80
N ASP A 196 -14.96 8.55 12.98
CA ASP A 196 -16.35 8.94 13.24
C ASP A 196 -16.56 9.63 14.59
N VAL A 197 -15.70 10.60 14.91
CA VAL A 197 -15.75 11.44 16.13
C VAL A 197 -15.36 10.69 17.42
N THR A 198 -14.97 9.42 17.34
CA THR A 198 -14.62 8.62 18.54
C THR A 198 -13.41 9.16 19.31
N PHE A 199 -12.49 9.85 18.64
CA PHE A 199 -11.31 10.45 19.29
C PHE A 199 -11.60 11.82 19.94
N PHE A 200 -12.74 12.44 19.67
CA PHE A 200 -12.99 13.82 20.09
C PHE A 200 -12.89 14.01 21.62
N CYS A 201 -13.51 13.12 22.40
CA CYS A 201 -13.49 13.23 23.86
C CYS A 201 -12.06 13.12 24.42
N GLU A 202 -11.27 12.16 23.93
CA GLU A 202 -9.87 11.98 24.33
C GLU A 202 -9.02 13.20 23.96
N MET A 203 -9.21 13.76 22.76
CA MET A 203 -8.54 15.00 22.35
C MET A 203 -8.92 16.17 23.26
N ASP A 204 -10.21 16.33 23.57
CA ASP A 204 -10.70 17.43 24.39
C ASP A 204 -10.19 17.33 25.84
N ASP A 205 -10.15 16.14 26.42
CA ASP A 205 -9.56 15.87 27.74
C ASP A 205 -8.06 16.21 27.79
N LEU A 206 -7.31 15.86 26.73
CA LEU A 206 -5.89 16.19 26.59
C LEU A 206 -5.68 17.71 26.54
N LEU A 207 -6.53 18.43 25.80
CA LEU A 207 -6.48 19.89 25.74
C LEU A 207 -6.91 20.51 27.07
N GLU A 208 -8.01 20.08 27.68
CA GLU A 208 -8.50 20.62 28.95
C GLU A 208 -7.45 20.52 30.05
N THR A 209 -6.84 19.34 30.21
CA THR A 209 -5.76 19.11 31.19
C THR A 209 -4.58 20.07 30.97
N THR A 210 -4.29 20.41 29.72
CA THR A 210 -3.19 21.29 29.31
C THR A 210 -3.50 22.77 29.56
N LEU A 211 -4.77 23.15 29.45
CA LEU A 211 -5.24 24.53 29.56
C LEU A 211 -5.44 24.99 31.01
N GLN A 212 -5.34 24.09 31.99
CA GLN A 212 -5.41 24.44 33.41
C GLN A 212 -4.15 25.20 33.87
N PRO A 213 -4.29 26.42 34.44
CA PRO A 213 -3.17 27.19 34.97
C PRO A 213 -2.40 26.45 36.08
N PRO A 214 -1.06 26.62 36.18
CA PRO A 214 -0.20 27.34 35.25
C PRO A 214 0.03 26.54 33.96
N ILE A 215 -0.05 27.21 32.81
CA ILE A 215 0.23 26.63 31.50
C ILE A 215 1.75 26.61 31.30
N THR A 216 2.31 25.44 30.97
CA THR A 216 3.74 25.27 30.73
C THR A 216 3.97 24.57 29.39
N ILE A 217 5.16 24.76 28.80
CA ILE A 217 5.53 24.08 27.56
C ILE A 217 5.48 22.57 27.69
N ARG A 218 5.84 22.03 28.86
CA ARG A 218 5.78 20.60 29.12
C ARG A 218 4.34 20.07 28.97
N LYS A 219 3.35 20.75 29.56
CA LYS A 219 1.93 20.39 29.38
C LYS A 219 1.52 20.43 27.90
N ILE A 220 1.95 21.46 27.17
CA ILE A 220 1.66 21.61 25.73
C ILE A 220 2.30 20.48 24.91
N GLN A 221 3.54 20.11 25.23
CA GLN A 221 4.23 18.99 24.60
C GLN A 221 3.55 17.65 24.91
N ASP A 222 3.09 17.44 26.15
CA ASP A 222 2.42 16.21 26.56
C ASP A 222 1.10 16.01 25.79
N ALA A 223 0.25 17.05 25.69
CA ALA A 223 -0.95 16.99 24.86
C ALA A 223 -0.64 16.81 23.37
N SER A 224 0.34 17.55 22.86
CA SER A 224 0.78 17.43 21.46
C SER A 224 1.23 16.00 21.14
N ASN A 225 2.00 15.36 22.03
CA ASN A 225 2.45 13.98 21.87
C ASN A 225 1.29 12.98 21.92
N GLY A 226 0.30 13.20 22.80
CA GLY A 226 -0.92 12.38 22.86
C GLY A 226 -1.70 12.42 21.54
N ILE A 227 -2.00 13.62 21.05
CA ILE A 227 -2.71 13.83 19.77
C ILE A 227 -1.88 13.29 18.60
N ALA A 228 -0.57 13.54 18.56
CA ALA A 228 0.33 13.05 17.53
C ALA A 228 0.38 11.53 17.46
N ARG A 229 0.38 10.85 18.61
CA ARG A 229 0.34 9.38 18.67
C ARG A 229 -0.92 8.85 18.00
N LYS A 230 -2.09 9.42 18.29
CA LYS A 230 -3.34 9.00 17.65
C LYS A 230 -3.31 9.26 16.14
N LEU A 231 -2.90 10.46 15.71
CA LEU A 231 -2.82 10.78 14.29
C LEU A 231 -1.84 9.87 13.54
N ARG A 232 -0.71 9.47 14.14
CA ARG A 232 0.21 8.49 13.54
C ARG A 232 -0.43 7.12 13.36
N LEU A 233 -1.11 6.59 14.39
CA LEU A 233 -1.82 5.31 14.31
C LEU A 233 -2.92 5.35 13.25
N TRP A 234 -3.63 6.48 13.18
CA TRP A 234 -4.65 6.71 12.18
C TRP A 234 -4.04 6.78 10.76
N ARG A 235 -2.93 7.49 10.55
CA ARG A 235 -2.22 7.51 9.25
C ARG A 235 -1.73 6.13 8.85
N ILE A 236 -1.24 5.32 9.78
CA ILE A 236 -0.87 3.92 9.52
C ILE A 236 -2.08 3.15 8.98
N LYS A 237 -3.26 3.30 9.58
CA LYS A 237 -4.48 2.61 9.17
C LYS A 237 -5.02 3.08 7.82
N HIS A 238 -4.93 4.38 7.51
CA HIS A 238 -5.62 5.00 6.38
C HIS A 238 -4.72 5.49 5.23
N ILE A 239 -3.40 5.46 5.40
CA ILE A 239 -2.40 5.85 4.40
C ILE A 239 -1.39 4.71 4.23
N SER A 240 -1.52 3.96 3.13
CA SER A 240 -0.66 2.79 2.86
C SER A 240 0.84 3.16 2.83
N TRP A 241 1.18 4.40 2.46
CA TRP A 241 2.56 4.89 2.45
C TRP A 241 3.17 5.13 3.84
N THR A 242 2.37 5.52 4.85
CA THR A 242 2.92 5.97 6.14
C THR A 242 3.47 4.81 6.97
N GLN A 243 2.96 3.59 6.79
CA GLN A 243 3.52 2.39 7.41
C GLN A 243 4.95 2.08 6.94
N HIS A 244 5.28 2.52 5.72
CA HIS A 244 6.52 2.16 5.05
C HIS A 244 7.42 3.37 4.75
N GLU A 245 7.08 4.59 5.17
CA GLU A 245 7.76 5.84 4.75
C GLU A 245 9.28 5.77 4.91
N GLU A 246 9.77 5.30 6.07
CA GLU A 246 11.21 5.14 6.32
C GLU A 246 11.86 4.05 5.44
N LYS A 247 11.17 2.92 5.23
CA LYS A 247 11.66 1.82 4.38
C LYS A 247 11.63 2.20 2.90
N PHE A 248 10.60 2.89 2.45
CA PHE A 248 10.43 3.38 1.09
C PHE A 248 11.42 4.48 0.75
N ASP A 249 11.70 5.40 1.69
CA ASP A 249 12.76 6.36 1.52
C ASP A 249 14.10 5.64 1.33
N ARG A 250 14.41 4.62 2.16
CA ARG A 250 15.63 3.82 2.00
C ARG A 250 15.70 3.11 0.65
N ILE A 251 14.61 2.43 0.22
CA ILE A 251 14.54 1.76 -1.08
C ILE A 251 14.74 2.77 -2.21
N ARG A 252 14.04 3.92 -2.15
CA ARG A 252 14.16 4.99 -3.14
C ARG A 252 15.60 5.50 -3.27
N TRP A 253 16.25 5.80 -2.15
CA TRP A 253 17.64 6.29 -2.18
C TRP A 253 18.59 5.23 -2.72
N PHE A 254 18.42 3.98 -2.30
CA PHE A 254 19.18 2.87 -2.87
C PHE A 254 19.00 2.75 -4.39
N LEU A 255 17.77 2.85 -4.91
CA LEU A 255 17.52 2.79 -6.36
C LEU A 255 18.14 3.98 -7.11
N VAL A 256 18.15 5.17 -6.50
CA VAL A 256 18.84 6.36 -7.03
C VAL A 256 20.36 6.15 -7.05
N ASP A 257 20.93 5.59 -5.99
CA ASP A 257 22.36 5.30 -5.90
C ASP A 257 22.75 4.25 -6.96
N CYS A 258 21.98 3.16 -7.09
CA CYS A 258 22.19 2.14 -8.12
C CYS A 258 22.05 2.71 -9.55
N ALA A 259 21.12 3.63 -9.79
CA ALA A 259 21.02 4.31 -11.08
C ALA A 259 22.25 5.19 -11.33
N THR A 260 22.73 5.90 -10.31
CA THR A 260 23.92 6.76 -10.40
C THR A 260 25.19 5.94 -10.65
N GLU A 261 25.37 4.82 -9.94
CA GLU A 261 26.48 3.87 -10.13
C GLU A 261 26.49 3.29 -11.56
N ARG A 262 25.32 3.00 -12.14
CA ARG A 262 25.20 2.54 -13.53
C ARG A 262 25.59 3.62 -14.53
N LEU A 263 25.09 4.84 -14.35
CA LEU A 263 25.42 5.99 -15.20
C LEU A 263 26.91 6.38 -15.13
N ALA A 264 27.57 6.11 -14.01
CA ALA A 264 29.01 6.34 -13.87
C ALA A 264 29.87 5.37 -14.68
N LYS A 265 29.33 4.22 -15.10
CA LYS A 265 30.02 3.20 -15.90
C LYS A 265 29.84 3.36 -17.41
N ILE A 266 28.99 4.30 -17.83
CA ILE A 266 28.74 4.62 -19.25
C ILE A 266 29.58 5.85 -19.61
N ASP A 267 30.39 5.72 -20.67
CA ASP A 267 31.21 6.80 -21.23
C ASP A 267 30.63 7.27 -22.58
N GLY A 268 30.82 8.56 -22.92
CA GLY A 268 30.43 9.13 -24.22
C GLY A 268 28.99 9.64 -24.32
N ASP A 269 28.50 9.81 -25.56
CA ASP A 269 27.20 10.41 -25.87
C ASP A 269 25.99 9.60 -25.35
N GLU A 270 26.16 8.29 -25.13
CA GLU A 270 25.16 7.40 -24.50
C GLU A 270 24.78 7.83 -23.07
N LYS A 271 25.69 8.54 -22.38
CA LYS A 271 25.45 9.07 -21.03
C LYS A 271 24.40 10.18 -21.01
N MET A 272 24.30 10.99 -22.08
CA MET A 272 23.32 12.09 -22.17
C MET A 272 21.89 11.58 -22.39
N GLU A 273 21.74 10.43 -23.05
CA GLU A 273 20.45 9.78 -23.30
C GLU A 273 20.01 8.99 -22.06
N ALA A 274 20.91 8.21 -21.45
CA ALA A 274 20.64 7.48 -20.20
C ALA A 274 20.38 8.40 -18.98
N VAL A 275 20.92 9.63 -18.94
CA VAL A 275 20.63 10.61 -17.87
C VAL A 275 19.20 11.17 -17.97
N LYS A 276 18.59 11.18 -19.16
CA LYS A 276 17.19 11.60 -19.35
C LYS A 276 16.22 10.53 -18.86
N GLU A 277 16.60 9.26 -18.94
CA GLU A 277 15.85 8.09 -18.48
C GLU A 277 16.35 7.60 -17.11
N LYS A 278 16.17 8.38 -16.04
CA LYS A 278 16.42 7.92 -14.67
C LYS A 278 15.36 6.91 -14.22
N GLU A 279 15.27 5.78 -14.90
CA GLU A 279 14.30 4.74 -14.58
C GLU A 279 14.83 3.86 -13.44
N TRP A 280 13.95 3.64 -12.45
CA TRP A 280 14.24 2.73 -11.36
C TRP A 280 14.06 1.29 -11.84
N ILE A 281 15.17 0.57 -11.98
CA ILE A 281 15.14 -0.86 -12.27
C ILE A 281 15.00 -1.61 -10.94
N ILE A 282 13.87 -2.29 -10.78
CA ILE A 282 13.59 -3.17 -9.64
C ILE A 282 13.55 -4.60 -10.17
N ASP A 283 14.69 -5.27 -10.10
CA ASP A 283 14.87 -6.67 -10.51
C ASP A 283 15.20 -7.58 -9.30
N ASP A 284 15.36 -8.88 -9.58
CA ASP A 284 15.70 -9.88 -8.56
C ASP A 284 16.96 -9.48 -7.75
N ASN A 285 17.98 -8.91 -8.40
CA ASN A 285 19.25 -8.59 -7.78
C ASN A 285 19.18 -7.31 -6.93
N ALA A 286 18.40 -6.31 -7.35
CA ALA A 286 18.18 -5.09 -6.58
C ALA A 286 17.61 -5.39 -5.18
N VAL A 287 16.69 -6.36 -5.08
CA VAL A 287 16.14 -6.79 -3.78
C VAL A 287 17.22 -7.39 -2.89
N PHE A 288 18.08 -8.25 -3.44
CA PHE A 288 19.17 -8.88 -2.70
C PHE A 288 20.28 -7.90 -2.30
N ASP A 289 20.69 -7.03 -3.24
CA ASP A 289 21.70 -6.00 -3.01
C ASP A 289 21.24 -5.00 -1.95
N PHE A 290 19.95 -4.62 -1.96
CA PHE A 290 19.39 -3.81 -0.89
C PHE A 290 19.52 -4.51 0.46
N TRP A 291 19.13 -5.79 0.56
CA TRP A 291 19.21 -6.54 1.81
C TRP A 291 20.64 -6.63 2.33
N THR A 292 21.61 -6.96 1.48
CA THR A 292 23.02 -7.07 1.90
C THR A 292 23.60 -5.73 2.40
N ARG A 293 23.28 -4.61 1.73
CA ARG A 293 23.70 -3.26 2.15
C ARG A 293 23.03 -2.80 3.46
N ASN A 294 21.80 -3.24 3.72
CA ASN A 294 20.98 -2.71 4.81
C ASN A 294 20.89 -3.62 6.05
N SER A 295 21.34 -4.87 5.97
CA SER A 295 21.23 -5.86 7.05
C SER A 295 22.29 -5.72 8.14
N ASN A 296 23.43 -5.10 7.84
CA ASN A 296 24.55 -4.88 8.78
C ASN A 296 24.72 -3.40 9.20
N LEU A 297 23.74 -2.53 8.94
CA LEU A 297 23.86 -1.13 9.38
C LEU A 297 23.85 -1.01 10.90
N GLU A 298 24.65 -0.08 11.43
CA GLU A 298 24.69 0.23 12.86
C GLU A 298 23.34 0.79 13.36
N ASP A 299 22.71 1.65 12.56
CA ASP A 299 21.39 2.21 12.86
C ASP A 299 20.29 1.50 12.05
N LYS A 300 19.34 0.89 12.78
CA LYS A 300 18.16 0.19 12.24
C LYS A 300 18.50 -0.84 11.13
N PRO A 301 19.26 -1.91 11.44
CA PRO A 301 19.50 -2.99 10.50
C PRO A 301 18.20 -3.70 10.13
N ILE A 302 18.07 -4.09 8.86
CA ILE A 302 16.97 -4.93 8.37
C ILE A 302 17.53 -6.32 8.13
N ARG A 303 17.46 -7.20 9.14
CA ARG A 303 18.16 -8.49 9.11
C ARG A 303 17.42 -9.51 8.26
N GLU A 304 16.10 -9.48 8.24
CA GLU A 304 15.24 -10.45 7.58
C GLU A 304 15.10 -10.17 6.08
N TYR A 305 15.42 -11.17 5.25
CA TYR A 305 15.25 -11.05 3.80
C TYR A 305 13.78 -10.87 3.42
N GLU A 306 12.88 -11.58 4.10
CA GLU A 306 11.42 -11.50 3.93
C GLU A 306 10.91 -10.06 4.11
N THR A 307 11.35 -9.37 5.16
CA THR A 307 10.98 -7.97 5.40
C THR A 307 11.44 -7.03 4.26
N VAL A 308 12.58 -7.32 3.62
CA VAL A 308 13.03 -6.56 2.45
C VAL A 308 12.16 -6.89 1.24
N PHE A 309 11.92 -8.17 0.97
CA PHE A 309 11.09 -8.62 -0.13
C PHE A 309 9.69 -7.99 -0.09
N ASP A 310 9.02 -8.05 1.08
CA ASP A 310 7.70 -7.44 1.30
C ASP A 310 7.70 -5.93 1.03
N ALA A 311 8.76 -5.25 1.47
CA ALA A 311 8.90 -3.82 1.25
C ALA A 311 9.03 -3.48 -0.25
N PHE A 312 9.77 -4.29 -1.02
CA PHE A 312 9.88 -4.12 -2.47
C PHE A 312 8.59 -4.46 -3.21
N ILE A 313 7.89 -5.53 -2.83
CA ILE A 313 6.57 -5.86 -3.39
C ILE A 313 5.61 -4.69 -3.14
N THR A 314 5.51 -4.22 -1.90
CA THR A 314 4.63 -3.10 -1.55
C THR A 314 5.02 -1.83 -2.31
N PHE A 315 6.32 -1.54 -2.41
CA PHE A 315 6.82 -0.39 -3.17
C PHE A 315 6.44 -0.48 -4.65
N LYS A 316 6.56 -1.66 -5.27
CA LYS A 316 6.19 -1.88 -6.69
C LYS A 316 4.68 -1.85 -6.92
N LYS A 317 3.87 -2.44 -6.03
CA LYS A 317 2.38 -2.30 -6.03
C LYS A 317 1.97 -0.83 -6.08
N VAL A 318 2.64 -0.04 -5.24
CA VAL A 318 2.42 1.39 -5.11
C VAL A 318 2.87 2.18 -6.35
N LEU A 319 4.00 1.83 -6.97
CA LEU A 319 4.44 2.47 -8.22
C LEU A 319 3.48 2.18 -9.39
N LEU A 320 3.00 0.93 -9.51
CA LEU A 320 2.04 0.54 -10.54
C LEU A 320 0.68 1.25 -10.37
N THR A 321 0.22 1.40 -9.12
CA THR A 321 -1.00 2.16 -8.80
C THR A 321 -0.85 3.64 -9.16
N LYS A 322 0.37 4.20 -9.04
CA LYS A 322 0.66 5.56 -9.51
C LYS A 322 0.73 5.66 -11.02
N GLY A 323 1.39 4.72 -11.69
CA GLY A 323 1.49 4.70 -13.15
C GLY A 323 0.11 4.66 -13.81
N THR A 324 -0.78 3.80 -13.30
CA THR A 324 -2.17 3.72 -13.77
C THR A 324 -2.99 4.97 -13.47
N ALA A 325 -2.86 5.57 -12.28
CA ALA A 325 -3.53 6.84 -11.97
C ALA A 325 -3.00 8.03 -12.81
N THR A 326 -1.74 7.99 -13.22
CA THR A 326 -1.13 9.03 -14.07
C THR A 326 -1.53 8.83 -15.52
N ALA A 327 -1.52 7.59 -16.02
CA ALA A 327 -2.02 7.23 -17.35
C ALA A 327 -3.52 7.52 -17.51
N LEU A 328 -4.35 7.30 -16.47
CA LEU A 328 -5.76 7.69 -16.48
C LEU A 328 -5.90 9.23 -16.54
N SER A 329 -5.05 9.97 -15.84
CA SER A 329 -5.04 11.45 -15.85
C SER A 329 -4.61 11.99 -17.21
N GLU A 330 -3.56 11.43 -17.81
CA GLU A 330 -3.02 11.85 -19.10
C GLU A 330 -3.92 11.45 -20.28
N ALA A 331 -4.59 10.28 -20.19
CA ALA A 331 -5.64 9.88 -21.13
C ALA A 331 -6.90 10.77 -21.03
N ASN A 332 -7.15 11.36 -19.85
CA ASN A 332 -8.21 12.34 -19.65
C ASN A 332 -7.83 13.75 -20.13
N GLU A 333 -6.53 14.09 -20.16
CA GLU A 333 -6.03 15.39 -20.63
C GLU A 333 -5.85 15.48 -22.16
N THR A 334 -5.66 14.35 -22.85
CA THR A 334 -5.45 14.30 -24.32
C THR A 334 -6.71 14.54 -25.18
N LYS A 335 -7.87 14.86 -24.58
CA LYS A 335 -9.13 15.17 -25.29
C LYS A 335 -9.60 16.63 -25.14
N ARG A 336 -8.68 17.59 -24.96
CA ARG A 336 -8.98 19.03 -25.12
C ARG A 336 -8.63 19.50 -26.54
N PRO A 337 -9.55 20.12 -27.30
CA PRO A 337 -9.20 20.74 -28.57
C PRO A 337 -8.53 22.11 -28.36
N ASN A 338 -7.27 22.19 -28.78
CA ASN A 338 -6.45 23.34 -29.21
C ASN A 338 -6.34 24.61 -28.33
N ALA A 339 -5.10 24.92 -27.91
CA ALA A 339 -4.32 26.05 -28.46
C ALA A 339 -2.90 26.13 -27.82
N GLY A 340 -1.86 26.02 -28.66
CA GLY A 340 -0.49 26.47 -28.35
C GLY A 340 0.53 25.36 -28.12
N GLU A 341 1.29 25.03 -29.17
CA GLU A 341 2.43 24.10 -29.18
C GLU A 341 3.61 24.62 -28.34
N GLU A 342 4.12 23.78 -27.42
CA GLU A 342 5.54 23.39 -27.33
C GLU A 342 5.76 22.51 -26.08
N ASN A 343 5.99 21.21 -26.33
CA ASN A 343 6.49 20.12 -25.47
C ASN A 343 5.60 18.87 -25.44
N ALA A 344 5.24 18.38 -26.64
CA ALA A 344 4.95 16.98 -26.86
C ALA A 344 6.27 16.21 -27.05
N GLY A 345 7.01 15.97 -25.96
CA GLY A 345 8.18 15.10 -25.93
C GLY A 345 7.72 13.66 -25.70
N LYS A 346 7.62 12.91 -26.79
CA LYS A 346 7.17 11.51 -26.90
C LYS A 346 7.63 10.62 -25.74
N LEU A 347 6.64 10.10 -25.02
CA LEU A 347 6.72 8.80 -24.36
C LEU A 347 7.20 7.79 -25.42
N GLY A 348 8.23 7.02 -25.08
CA GLY A 348 8.69 5.90 -25.90
C GLY A 348 7.52 5.02 -26.32
N GLU A 349 7.59 4.51 -27.54
CA GLU A 349 6.60 3.61 -28.12
C GLU A 349 6.22 2.55 -27.09
N ILE A 350 4.99 2.66 -26.58
CA ILE A 350 4.36 1.62 -25.78
C ILE A 350 4.13 0.48 -26.77
N GLU A 351 5.07 -0.47 -26.80
CA GLU A 351 4.78 -1.81 -27.33
C GLU A 351 3.52 -2.31 -26.60
N ASP A 352 2.44 -2.43 -27.38
CA ASP A 352 1.14 -3.01 -27.06
C ASP A 352 0.56 -2.72 -25.67
N SER A 353 -0.14 -1.59 -25.55
CA SER A 353 -1.06 -1.25 -24.45
C SER A 353 -2.17 -2.29 -24.15
N ASN A 354 -2.27 -3.37 -24.93
CA ASN A 354 -3.12 -4.51 -24.64
C ASN A 354 -2.54 -5.45 -23.56
N ASP A 355 -1.21 -5.50 -23.36
CA ASP A 355 -0.61 -6.39 -22.36
C ASP A 355 -0.72 -5.84 -20.94
N LEU A 356 -0.57 -4.53 -20.74
CA LEU A 356 -0.61 -3.91 -19.40
C LEU A 356 -2.00 -3.91 -18.75
N ASN A 357 -3.09 -3.81 -19.54
CA ASN A 357 -4.45 -3.93 -19.01
C ASN A 357 -4.83 -5.37 -18.62
N ASN A 358 -4.16 -6.38 -19.19
CA ASN A 358 -4.33 -7.78 -18.81
C ASN A 358 -3.60 -8.15 -17.51
N PHE A 359 -2.60 -7.37 -17.07
CA PHE A 359 -1.80 -7.69 -15.87
C PHE A 359 -2.50 -7.40 -14.54
N GLN A 360 -3.54 -6.55 -14.52
CA GLN A 360 -4.19 -6.10 -13.28
C GLN A 360 -5.63 -6.59 -13.11
N SER A 361 -6.35 -6.98 -14.17
CA SER A 361 -7.75 -7.39 -14.06
C SER A 361 -7.96 -8.82 -13.54
N ASP A 362 -6.95 -9.70 -13.66
CA ASP A 362 -7.15 -11.15 -13.48
C ASP A 362 -6.47 -11.74 -12.24
N TRP A 363 -5.69 -10.96 -11.49
CA TRP A 363 -5.03 -11.44 -10.27
C TRP A 363 -5.86 -11.13 -9.01
N THR A 364 -6.99 -11.81 -8.90
CA THR A 364 -7.75 -11.95 -7.64
C THR A 364 -7.41 -13.30 -7.01
N SER A 365 -7.24 -13.37 -5.68
CA SER A 365 -7.03 -14.65 -4.97
C SER A 365 -8.32 -15.48 -5.00
N PRO A 366 -8.46 -16.51 -5.88
CA PRO A 366 -9.70 -17.28 -5.97
C PRO A 366 -9.85 -18.22 -4.78
N LEU A 367 -8.81 -18.36 -3.94
CA LEU A 367 -8.81 -19.19 -2.74
C LEU A 367 -9.77 -18.68 -1.66
N GLU A 368 -10.03 -17.38 -1.61
CA GLU A 368 -11.01 -16.80 -0.66
C GLU A 368 -12.42 -17.37 -0.90
N MET A 369 -12.76 -17.66 -2.16
CA MET A 369 -14.04 -18.26 -2.51
C MET A 369 -14.19 -19.67 -1.91
N PHE A 370 -13.09 -20.41 -1.79
CA PHE A 370 -13.08 -21.74 -1.16
C PHE A 370 -13.19 -21.71 0.37
N GLU A 371 -13.20 -20.53 1.00
CA GLU A 371 -13.54 -20.40 2.42
C GLU A 371 -15.06 -20.37 2.68
N ALA A 372 -15.88 -20.19 1.64
CA ALA A 372 -17.33 -20.27 1.77
C ALA A 372 -17.74 -21.64 2.38
N PRO A 373 -18.69 -21.68 3.34
CA PRO A 373 -19.03 -22.90 4.07
C PRO A 373 -19.34 -24.11 3.18
N GLU A 374 -19.98 -23.87 2.04
CA GLU A 374 -20.38 -24.89 1.09
C GLU A 374 -19.18 -25.51 0.35
N LEU A 375 -18.25 -24.67 -0.12
CA LEU A 375 -17.02 -25.11 -0.78
C LEU A 375 -16.07 -25.76 0.21
N LYS A 376 -15.95 -25.22 1.42
CA LYS A 376 -15.09 -25.75 2.49
C LYS A 376 -15.56 -27.11 3.01
N ALA A 377 -16.85 -27.40 2.91
CA ALA A 377 -17.40 -28.72 3.23
C ALA A 377 -16.88 -29.82 2.29
N ILE A 378 -16.56 -29.44 1.04
CA ILE A 378 -15.90 -30.30 0.06
C ILE A 378 -14.40 -30.13 0.23
N GLY A 379 -13.68 -31.22 0.50
CA GLY A 379 -12.24 -31.18 0.77
C GLY A 379 -11.41 -30.95 -0.50
N PHE A 380 -11.61 -29.84 -1.22
CA PHE A 380 -10.91 -29.53 -2.48
C PHE A 380 -9.41 -29.43 -2.27
N PHE A 381 -8.96 -28.70 -1.26
CA PHE A 381 -7.54 -28.50 -0.95
C PHE A 381 -7.18 -29.03 0.42
N THR A 382 -6.02 -29.66 0.51
CA THR A 382 -5.37 -29.96 1.78
C THR A 382 -4.45 -28.80 2.19
N LYS A 383 -4.11 -28.72 3.48
CA LYS A 383 -3.16 -27.70 3.98
C LYS A 383 -1.84 -27.62 3.19
N PRO A 384 -1.12 -28.72 2.89
CA PRO A 384 0.15 -28.65 2.16
C PRO A 384 0.01 -28.23 0.69
N GLU A 385 -1.15 -28.44 0.07
CA GLU A 385 -1.42 -27.95 -1.29
C GLU A 385 -1.72 -26.45 -1.28
N ARG A 386 -2.37 -25.99 -0.22
CA ARG A 386 -2.88 -24.64 -0.09
C ARG A 386 -1.81 -23.62 0.22
N GLU A 387 -0.93 -23.94 1.17
CA GLU A 387 0.09 -23.00 1.67
C GLU A 387 0.98 -22.42 0.54
N PRO A 388 1.49 -23.20 -0.44
CA PRO A 388 2.24 -22.63 -1.57
C PRO A 388 1.41 -21.71 -2.47
N MET A 389 0.11 -21.99 -2.64
CA MET A 389 -0.78 -21.16 -3.47
C MET A 389 -1.11 -19.85 -2.77
N GLU A 390 -1.39 -19.88 -1.47
CA GLU A 390 -1.70 -18.69 -0.67
C GLU A 390 -0.55 -17.70 -0.71
N LYS A 391 0.68 -18.17 -0.45
CA LYS A 391 1.87 -17.33 -0.53
C LYS A 391 2.04 -16.70 -1.91
N LEU A 392 1.83 -17.47 -2.98
CA LEU A 392 1.92 -16.94 -4.34
C LEU A 392 0.88 -15.83 -4.57
N MET A 393 -0.36 -16.06 -4.14
CA MET A 393 -1.47 -15.14 -4.36
C MET A 393 -1.35 -13.86 -3.53
N GLU A 394 -0.81 -13.95 -2.31
CA GLU A 394 -0.55 -12.80 -1.42
C GLU A 394 0.31 -11.72 -2.09
N TYR A 395 1.37 -12.14 -2.77
CA TYR A 395 2.31 -11.20 -3.40
C TYR A 395 1.81 -10.63 -4.73
N GLY A 396 0.85 -11.27 -5.39
CA GLY A 396 0.25 -10.72 -6.60
C GLY A 396 1.04 -11.01 -7.88
N PRO A 397 0.66 -10.42 -9.02
CA PRO A 397 1.30 -10.65 -10.32
C PRO A 397 2.75 -10.15 -10.37
N ILE A 398 3.14 -9.26 -9.44
CA ILE A 398 4.48 -8.66 -9.36
C ILE A 398 5.58 -9.72 -9.16
N ILE A 399 5.26 -10.85 -8.53
CA ILE A 399 6.22 -11.94 -8.35
C ILE A 399 6.69 -12.55 -9.67
N LEU A 400 5.92 -12.39 -10.76
CA LEU A 400 6.32 -12.90 -12.06
C LEU A 400 7.53 -12.14 -12.61
N ASP A 401 7.69 -10.87 -12.21
CA ASP A 401 8.85 -10.05 -12.54
C ASP A 401 10.00 -10.25 -11.54
N LEU A 402 9.67 -10.65 -10.31
CA LEU A 402 10.61 -10.86 -9.20
C LEU A 402 10.71 -12.35 -8.81
N SER A 403 10.64 -13.23 -9.80
CA SER A 403 10.53 -14.67 -9.56
C SER A 403 11.79 -15.25 -8.92
N GLY A 404 12.97 -14.68 -9.19
CA GLY A 404 14.22 -15.08 -8.54
C GLY A 404 14.30 -14.62 -7.09
N ALA A 405 13.86 -13.40 -6.79
CA ALA A 405 13.74 -12.91 -5.41
C ALA A 405 12.72 -13.72 -4.62
N PHE A 406 11.62 -14.13 -5.25
CA PHE A 406 10.63 -15.03 -4.64
C PHE A 406 11.21 -16.43 -4.38
N LEU A 407 11.98 -17.00 -5.31
CA LEU A 407 12.68 -18.28 -5.08
C LEU A 407 13.67 -18.20 -3.90
N ARG A 408 14.39 -17.08 -3.76
CA ARG A 408 15.28 -16.82 -2.61
C ARG A 408 14.49 -16.77 -1.31
N LEU A 409 13.34 -16.10 -1.30
CA LEU A 409 12.45 -16.05 -0.14
C LEU A 409 12.06 -17.47 0.31
N GLU A 410 11.52 -18.28 -0.61
CA GLU A 410 11.02 -19.62 -0.31
C GLU A 410 12.14 -20.59 0.11
N SER A 411 13.36 -20.40 -0.39
CA SER A 411 14.48 -21.31 -0.12
C SER A 411 15.26 -20.93 1.14
N PHE A 412 15.45 -19.63 1.42
CA PHE A 412 16.38 -19.15 2.46
C PHE A 412 15.70 -18.50 3.67
N SER A 413 14.45 -17.99 3.58
CA SER A 413 13.74 -17.49 4.78
C SER A 413 13.54 -18.60 5.84
N PRO A 414 13.16 -19.85 5.48
CA PRO A 414 13.08 -20.95 6.45
C PRO A 414 14.41 -21.26 7.15
N ILE A 415 15.53 -21.06 6.45
CA ILE A 415 16.88 -21.25 7.01
C ILE A 415 17.20 -20.13 8.01
N GLN A 416 16.88 -18.88 7.68
CA GLN A 416 17.04 -17.74 8.59
C GLN A 416 16.22 -17.92 9.88
N ASN A 417 14.99 -18.42 9.76
CA ASN A 417 14.14 -18.78 10.91
C ASN A 417 14.75 -19.92 11.74
N THR A 418 15.35 -20.91 11.08
CA THR A 418 16.06 -22.02 11.75
C THR A 418 17.26 -21.51 12.55
N ILE A 419 18.08 -20.62 11.96
CA ILE A 419 19.23 -19.99 12.63
C ILE A 419 18.76 -19.20 13.86
N SER A 420 17.77 -18.32 13.68
CA SER A 420 17.23 -17.47 14.74
C SER A 420 16.68 -18.28 15.91
N ASN A 421 15.94 -19.36 15.63
CA ASN A 421 15.44 -20.28 16.65
C ASN A 421 16.58 -21.07 17.32
N ALA A 422 17.57 -21.53 16.56
CA ALA A 422 18.71 -22.26 17.12
C ALA A 422 19.52 -21.39 18.10
N ILE A 423 19.75 -20.11 17.77
CA ILE A 423 20.37 -19.13 18.67
C ILE A 423 19.50 -18.89 19.91
N ARG A 424 18.21 -18.64 19.71
CA ARG A 424 17.27 -18.35 20.83
C ARG A 424 17.18 -19.49 21.83
N PHE A 425 17.20 -20.73 21.36
CA PHE A 425 17.10 -21.94 22.19
C PHE A 425 18.46 -22.57 22.51
N GLN A 426 19.57 -21.87 22.25
CA GLN A 426 20.94 -22.31 22.57
C GLN A 426 21.23 -23.74 22.08
N ARG A 427 20.82 -24.05 20.84
CA ARG A 427 21.11 -25.35 20.21
C ARG A 427 22.61 -25.49 19.93
N SER A 428 23.06 -26.71 19.63
CA SER A 428 24.46 -26.98 19.36
C SER A 428 25.02 -26.12 18.23
N LYS A 429 26.26 -25.66 18.39
CA LYS A 429 27.01 -24.85 17.41
C LYS A 429 26.98 -25.47 16.00
N THR A 430 27.12 -26.80 15.91
CA THR A 430 27.03 -27.55 14.65
C THR A 430 25.69 -27.36 13.93
N ALA A 431 24.56 -27.30 14.65
CA ALA A 431 23.26 -27.09 14.03
C ALA A 431 23.11 -25.67 13.46
N ILE A 432 23.76 -24.68 14.09
CA ILE A 432 23.81 -23.29 13.61
C ILE A 432 24.71 -23.19 12.38
N GLU A 433 25.91 -23.79 12.43
CA GLU A 433 26.86 -23.82 11.30
C GLU A 433 26.28 -24.53 10.07
N GLU A 434 25.58 -25.65 10.24
CA GLU A 434 24.88 -26.34 9.15
C GLU A 434 23.80 -25.48 8.49
N ALA A 435 23.07 -24.70 9.31
CA ALA A 435 22.04 -23.79 8.82
C ALA A 435 22.65 -22.58 8.09
N ILE A 436 23.72 -21.98 8.64
CA ILE A 436 24.48 -20.91 7.96
C ILE A 436 25.03 -21.40 6.62
N ALA A 437 25.51 -22.65 6.54
CA ALA A 437 25.97 -23.26 5.30
C ALA A 437 24.84 -23.58 4.29
N CYS A 438 23.57 -23.27 4.62
CA CYS A 438 22.40 -23.48 3.77
C CYS A 438 22.22 -24.94 3.30
N LYS A 439 22.76 -25.93 4.01
CA LYS A 439 22.74 -27.35 3.58
C LYS A 439 21.33 -27.94 3.47
N LYS A 440 20.39 -27.42 4.25
CA LYS A 440 18.98 -27.86 4.28
C LYS A 440 18.05 -26.93 3.50
N ALA A 441 18.61 -25.95 2.77
CA ALA A 441 17.81 -25.08 1.92
C ALA A 441 17.16 -25.91 0.80
N ARG A 442 15.88 -25.67 0.55
CA ARG A 442 15.16 -26.29 -0.56
C ARG A 442 15.75 -25.78 -1.88
N SER A 443 16.05 -26.67 -2.82
CA SER A 443 16.55 -26.23 -4.13
C SER A 443 15.45 -25.59 -4.98
N TYR A 444 15.84 -24.74 -5.92
CA TYR A 444 14.89 -24.14 -6.86
C TYR A 444 14.25 -25.19 -7.79
N GLN A 445 14.93 -26.29 -8.08
CA GLN A 445 14.37 -27.41 -8.86
C GLN A 445 13.31 -28.17 -8.06
N ASP A 446 13.55 -28.43 -6.77
CA ASP A 446 12.55 -29.06 -5.90
C ASP A 446 11.32 -28.16 -5.70
N PHE A 447 11.52 -26.84 -5.76
CA PHE A 447 10.43 -25.88 -5.79
C PHE A 447 9.61 -26.00 -7.08
N GLU A 448 10.27 -25.93 -8.24
CA GLU A 448 9.63 -26.08 -9.55
C GLU A 448 8.84 -27.39 -9.67
N ILE A 449 9.45 -28.53 -9.27
CA ILE A 449 8.82 -29.84 -9.30
C ILE A 449 7.53 -29.84 -8.48
N ALA A 450 7.55 -29.32 -7.25
CA ALA A 450 6.35 -29.31 -6.42
C ALA A 450 5.24 -28.41 -6.98
N ILE A 451 5.59 -27.27 -7.59
CA ILE A 451 4.59 -26.41 -8.26
C ILE A 451 4.02 -27.13 -9.49
N ASN A 452 4.84 -27.84 -10.25
CA ASN A 452 4.38 -28.65 -11.39
C ASN A 452 3.49 -29.83 -10.96
N ASP A 453 3.82 -30.50 -9.86
CA ASP A 453 3.00 -31.54 -9.26
C ASP A 453 1.65 -30.99 -8.79
N LEU A 454 1.65 -29.79 -8.19
CA LEU A 454 0.45 -29.09 -7.78
C LEU A 454 -0.42 -28.70 -8.98
N VAL A 455 0.16 -28.17 -10.07
CA VAL A 455 -0.56 -27.89 -11.33
C VAL A 455 -1.19 -29.16 -11.87
N THR A 456 -0.44 -30.27 -11.93
CA THR A 456 -0.94 -31.56 -12.39
C THR A 456 -2.11 -32.06 -11.53
N HIS A 457 -2.01 -31.86 -10.21
CA HIS A 457 -3.09 -32.20 -9.29
C HIS A 457 -4.33 -31.31 -9.50
N LEU A 458 -4.17 -30.01 -9.67
CA LEU A 458 -5.28 -29.09 -9.95
C LEU A 458 -5.98 -29.42 -11.27
N GLN A 459 -5.25 -29.79 -12.31
CA GLN A 459 -5.84 -30.25 -13.58
C GLN A 459 -6.66 -31.54 -13.39
N ARG A 460 -6.19 -32.49 -12.56
CA ARG A 460 -6.99 -33.67 -12.17
C ARG A 460 -8.23 -33.29 -11.37
N LEU A 461 -8.12 -32.30 -10.49
CA LEU A 461 -9.24 -31.78 -9.71
C LEU A 461 -10.30 -31.11 -10.61
N GLN A 462 -9.88 -30.32 -11.59
CA GLN A 462 -10.77 -29.74 -12.61
C GLN A 462 -11.50 -30.83 -13.41
N LEU A 463 -10.80 -31.89 -13.81
CA LEU A 463 -11.41 -33.04 -14.49
C LEU A 463 -12.43 -33.76 -13.59
N ALA A 464 -12.12 -33.94 -12.31
CA ALA A 464 -13.06 -34.53 -11.36
C ALA A 464 -14.30 -33.65 -11.16
N VAL A 465 -14.12 -32.34 -11.04
CA VAL A 465 -15.23 -31.37 -10.96
C VAL A 465 -16.09 -31.41 -12.22
N LEU A 466 -15.45 -31.46 -13.40
CA LEU A 466 -16.14 -31.58 -14.68
C LEU A 466 -17.02 -32.83 -14.74
N HIS A 467 -16.56 -33.97 -14.20
CA HIS A 467 -17.39 -35.19 -14.15
C HIS A 467 -18.72 -34.95 -13.44
N VAL A 468 -18.69 -34.28 -12.29
CA VAL A 468 -19.89 -33.97 -11.48
C VAL A 468 -20.82 -32.98 -12.21
N VAL A 469 -20.25 -31.99 -12.88
CA VAL A 469 -21.02 -31.02 -13.66
C VAL A 469 -21.70 -31.68 -14.86
N LEU A 470 -21.05 -32.67 -15.48
CA LEU A 470 -21.57 -33.38 -16.67
C LEU A 470 -22.62 -34.46 -16.35
N THR A 471 -22.70 -34.99 -15.13
CA THR A 471 -23.58 -36.13 -14.80
C THR A 471 -25.09 -35.92 -15.03
N ASN A 472 -25.55 -34.68 -15.21
CA ASN A 472 -26.97 -34.34 -15.46
C ASN A 472 -27.24 -33.72 -16.85
N LEU A 473 -26.24 -33.66 -17.74
CA LEU A 473 -26.45 -33.18 -19.11
C LEU A 473 -26.92 -34.32 -20.02
N SER A 474 -27.88 -34.04 -20.90
CA SER A 474 -28.45 -35.01 -21.85
C SER A 474 -27.39 -35.64 -22.75
N ASP A 475 -27.58 -36.94 -23.08
CA ASP A 475 -26.67 -37.79 -23.86
C ASP A 475 -26.17 -37.20 -25.20
N GLU A 476 -26.90 -36.25 -25.80
CA GLU A 476 -26.49 -35.59 -27.04
C GLU A 476 -25.30 -34.61 -26.86
N ASN A 477 -25.14 -33.98 -25.70
CA ASN A 477 -24.03 -33.06 -25.41
C ASN A 477 -22.73 -33.80 -25.01
N ILE A 478 -22.83 -35.07 -24.58
CA ILE A 478 -21.70 -35.89 -24.12
C ILE A 478 -21.02 -36.62 -25.30
N LYS A 479 -21.77 -36.89 -26.39
CA LYS A 479 -21.28 -37.62 -27.58
C LYS A 479 -20.07 -36.97 -28.27
N SER A 480 -19.95 -35.64 -28.24
CA SER A 480 -18.84 -34.89 -28.84
C SER A 480 -17.53 -34.96 -28.04
N SER A 481 -17.54 -35.52 -26.82
CA SER A 481 -16.37 -35.52 -25.93
C SER A 481 -16.23 -36.77 -25.04
N LYS A 482 -16.54 -37.97 -25.58
CA LYS A 482 -16.42 -39.24 -24.84
C LYS A 482 -15.06 -39.44 -24.16
N ILE A 483 -13.97 -39.04 -24.83
CA ILE A 483 -12.60 -39.14 -24.30
C ILE A 483 -12.41 -38.27 -23.04
N ILE A 484 -12.95 -37.04 -23.03
CA ILE A 484 -12.83 -36.14 -21.88
C ILE A 484 -13.74 -36.63 -20.74
N ALA A 485 -14.94 -37.13 -21.06
CA ALA A 485 -15.84 -37.71 -20.06
C ALA A 485 -15.23 -38.94 -19.35
N GLU A 486 -14.54 -39.82 -20.08
CA GLU A 486 -13.83 -40.97 -19.49
C GLU A 486 -12.65 -40.53 -18.61
N LYS A 487 -11.87 -39.54 -19.06
CA LYS A 487 -10.78 -38.96 -18.24
C LYS A 487 -11.31 -38.28 -16.98
N ALA A 488 -12.40 -37.52 -17.10
CA ALA A 488 -13.08 -36.85 -15.99
C ALA A 488 -13.58 -37.86 -14.95
N LYS A 489 -14.24 -38.93 -15.41
CA LYS A 489 -14.68 -40.03 -14.54
C LYS A 489 -13.51 -40.72 -13.84
N THR A 490 -12.44 -41.01 -14.56
CA THR A 490 -11.24 -41.65 -13.99
C THR A 490 -10.57 -40.76 -12.94
N ALA A 491 -10.48 -39.45 -13.21
CA ALA A 491 -9.95 -38.48 -12.27
C ALA A 491 -10.81 -38.39 -11.01
N PHE A 492 -12.14 -38.35 -11.17
CA PHE A 492 -13.08 -38.35 -10.06
C PHE A 492 -12.95 -39.61 -9.18
N ASP A 493 -12.94 -40.79 -9.80
CA ASP A 493 -12.83 -42.08 -9.11
C ASP A 493 -11.48 -42.23 -8.36
N GLY A 494 -10.45 -41.51 -8.80
CA GLY A 494 -9.14 -41.46 -8.17
C GLY A 494 -9.06 -40.59 -6.91
N ILE A 495 -10.02 -39.69 -6.67
CA ILE A 495 -9.99 -38.77 -5.53
C ILE A 495 -10.68 -39.39 -4.32
N ARG A 496 -9.90 -39.62 -3.26
CA ARG A 496 -10.39 -40.09 -1.95
C ARG A 496 -10.47 -38.94 -0.94
N ARG A 497 -11.34 -37.96 -1.18
CA ARG A 497 -11.54 -36.79 -0.32
C ARG A 497 -12.99 -36.61 0.08
N ARG A 498 -13.22 -35.93 1.21
CA ARG A 498 -14.56 -35.58 1.68
C ARG A 498 -15.31 -34.81 0.58
N GLY A 499 -16.52 -35.26 0.24
CA GLY A 499 -17.36 -34.63 -0.78
C GLY A 499 -17.16 -35.15 -2.21
N PHE A 500 -16.23 -36.10 -2.42
CA PHE A 500 -16.04 -36.80 -3.71
C PHE A 500 -16.63 -38.22 -3.68
N ASP A 501 -17.77 -38.40 -3.00
CA ASP A 501 -18.46 -39.69 -2.87
C ASP A 501 -19.63 -39.81 -3.86
N LYS A 502 -19.62 -40.87 -4.68
CA LYS A 502 -20.67 -41.15 -5.69
C LYS A 502 -22.09 -41.22 -5.13
N ASN A 503 -22.23 -41.59 -3.86
CA ASN A 503 -23.53 -41.82 -3.22
C ASN A 503 -24.08 -40.57 -2.50
N ALA A 504 -23.32 -39.47 -2.45
CA ALA A 504 -23.69 -38.26 -1.73
C ALA A 504 -24.27 -37.15 -2.62
N PHE A 505 -24.32 -37.37 -3.94
CA PHE A 505 -24.67 -36.32 -4.92
C PHE A 505 -26.14 -35.91 -4.85
N ASN A 506 -26.37 -34.68 -4.40
CA ASN A 506 -27.62 -33.95 -4.53
C ASN A 506 -27.44 -32.69 -5.39
N GLU A 507 -28.53 -32.04 -5.80
CA GLU A 507 -28.48 -30.83 -6.63
C GLU A 507 -27.66 -29.69 -5.98
N ASN A 508 -27.71 -29.59 -4.65
CA ASN A 508 -26.92 -28.60 -3.90
C ASN A 508 -25.41 -28.86 -3.98
N GLN A 509 -24.95 -30.12 -4.00
CA GLN A 509 -23.52 -30.39 -4.21
C GLN A 509 -23.09 -30.03 -5.64
N GLN A 510 -23.95 -30.25 -6.64
CA GLN A 510 -23.62 -29.90 -8.03
C GLN A 510 -23.43 -28.40 -8.23
N SER A 511 -24.23 -27.55 -7.58
CA SER A 511 -24.02 -26.09 -7.64
C SER A 511 -22.67 -25.70 -7.04
N VAL A 512 -22.27 -26.31 -5.93
CA VAL A 512 -20.95 -26.08 -5.31
C VAL A 512 -19.81 -26.50 -6.24
N PHE A 513 -19.93 -27.65 -6.91
CA PHE A 513 -18.96 -28.09 -7.92
C PHE A 513 -18.91 -27.15 -9.13
N ARG A 514 -20.02 -26.56 -9.56
CA ARG A 514 -20.04 -25.54 -10.63
C ARG A 514 -19.28 -24.28 -10.20
N THR A 515 -19.52 -23.79 -8.99
CA THR A 515 -18.76 -22.65 -8.44
C THR A 515 -17.26 -22.96 -8.37
N ALA A 516 -16.87 -24.16 -7.93
CA ALA A 516 -15.46 -24.57 -7.95
C ALA A 516 -14.86 -24.61 -9.37
N ALA A 517 -15.66 -24.99 -10.38
CA ALA A 517 -15.24 -25.05 -11.78
C ALA A 517 -14.90 -23.66 -12.36
N GLU A 518 -15.49 -22.59 -11.82
CA GLU A 518 -15.20 -21.21 -12.24
C GLU A 518 -13.83 -20.73 -11.76
N TYR A 519 -13.42 -21.14 -10.54
CA TYR A 519 -12.21 -20.61 -9.90
C TYR A 519 -10.95 -21.48 -10.09
N LEU A 520 -11.09 -22.80 -10.18
CA LEU A 520 -9.94 -23.71 -10.34
C LEU A 520 -9.05 -23.41 -11.57
N PRO A 521 -9.60 -23.07 -12.76
CA PRO A 521 -8.80 -22.71 -13.92
C PRO A 521 -7.90 -21.49 -13.67
N THR A 522 -8.41 -20.48 -12.98
CA THR A 522 -7.66 -19.25 -12.65
C THR A 522 -6.45 -19.56 -11.76
N ILE A 523 -6.63 -20.40 -10.74
CA ILE A 523 -5.54 -20.84 -9.85
C ILE A 523 -4.47 -21.58 -10.66
N THR A 524 -4.89 -22.51 -11.53
CA THR A 524 -3.96 -23.28 -12.37
C THR A 524 -3.19 -22.38 -13.34
N ALA A 525 -3.87 -21.44 -14.00
CA ALA A 525 -3.23 -20.50 -14.92
C ALA A 525 -2.17 -19.62 -14.23
N GLN A 526 -2.44 -19.16 -13.00
CA GLN A 526 -1.48 -18.38 -12.21
C GLN A 526 -0.20 -19.18 -11.88
N LEU A 527 -0.34 -20.46 -11.50
CA LEU A 527 0.80 -21.34 -11.25
C LEU A 527 1.56 -21.69 -12.54
N GLU A 528 0.86 -21.93 -13.64
CA GLU A 528 1.48 -22.18 -14.96
C GLU A 528 2.27 -20.98 -15.45
N ASN A 529 1.79 -19.76 -15.20
CA ASN A 529 2.50 -18.52 -15.52
C ASN A 529 3.82 -18.41 -14.75
N LEU A 530 3.83 -18.78 -13.46
CA LEU A 530 5.07 -18.86 -12.69
C LEU A 530 6.03 -19.89 -13.31
N LEU A 531 5.56 -21.11 -13.57
CA LEU A 531 6.40 -22.16 -14.17
C LEU A 531 6.99 -21.71 -15.52
N LYS A 532 6.20 -21.01 -16.35
CA LYS A 532 6.67 -20.46 -17.63
C LYS A 532 7.81 -19.47 -17.43
N LYS A 533 7.77 -18.63 -16.38
CA LYS A 533 8.85 -17.69 -16.04
C LYS A 533 10.11 -18.40 -15.52
N LEU A 534 9.95 -19.58 -14.91
CA LEU A 534 11.06 -20.38 -14.37
C LEU A 534 11.77 -21.24 -15.44
N LYS A 535 11.04 -21.77 -16.42
CA LYS A 535 11.54 -22.72 -17.43
C LYS A 535 12.77 -22.28 -18.24
N ASN A 536 12.98 -20.98 -18.40
CA ASN A 536 14.09 -20.44 -19.20
C ASN A 536 15.36 -20.15 -18.38
N ARG A 537 15.42 -20.59 -17.12
CA ARG A 537 16.54 -20.29 -16.21
C ARG A 537 17.28 -21.57 -15.84
N ASP A 538 18.61 -21.51 -15.74
CA ASP A 538 19.40 -22.56 -15.09
C ASP A 538 19.22 -22.44 -13.56
N LEU A 539 18.12 -23.04 -13.07
CA LEU A 539 17.74 -22.99 -11.66
C LEU A 539 18.78 -23.64 -10.75
N GLN A 540 19.49 -24.67 -11.24
CA GLN A 540 20.50 -25.35 -10.45
C GLN A 540 21.73 -24.46 -10.25
N ALA A 541 22.30 -23.93 -11.34
CA ALA A 541 23.44 -23.01 -11.22
C ALA A 541 23.08 -21.77 -10.39
N LYS A 542 21.86 -21.24 -10.59
CA LYS A 542 21.39 -20.07 -9.84
C LYS A 542 21.23 -20.35 -8.34
N PHE A 543 20.69 -21.52 -7.98
CA PHE A 543 20.59 -21.94 -6.58
C PHE A 543 21.96 -22.07 -5.92
N HIS A 544 22.95 -22.67 -6.59
CA HIS A 544 24.30 -22.80 -6.05
C HIS A 544 24.96 -21.43 -5.82
N GLN A 545 24.80 -20.50 -6.77
CA GLN A 545 25.28 -19.13 -6.62
C GLN A 545 24.62 -18.43 -5.43
N ASP A 546 23.28 -18.42 -5.38
CA ASP A 546 22.55 -17.73 -4.33
C ASP A 546 22.80 -18.40 -2.95
N SER A 547 22.89 -19.73 -2.87
CA SER A 547 23.22 -20.45 -1.62
C SER A 547 24.56 -20.01 -1.04
N LYS A 548 25.58 -19.82 -1.88
CA LYS A 548 26.86 -19.25 -1.45
C LYS A 548 26.70 -17.82 -0.92
N MET A 549 26.00 -16.96 -1.65
CA MET A 549 25.78 -15.56 -1.27
C MET A 549 24.99 -15.43 0.05
N PHE A 550 23.93 -16.22 0.23
CA PHE A 550 23.15 -16.26 1.47
C PHE A 550 23.96 -16.83 2.63
N SER A 551 24.77 -17.87 2.40
CA SER A 551 25.65 -18.42 3.43
C SER A 551 26.66 -17.39 3.93
N GLU A 552 27.32 -16.67 3.02
CA GLU A 552 28.24 -15.57 3.37
C GLU A 552 27.53 -14.47 4.17
N GLN A 553 26.31 -14.10 3.78
CA GLN A 553 25.55 -13.07 4.48
C GLN A 553 25.05 -13.55 5.86
N PHE A 554 24.60 -14.79 5.98
CA PHE A 554 24.23 -15.38 7.27
C PHE A 554 25.43 -15.51 8.20
N GLN A 555 26.61 -15.85 7.69
CA GLN A 555 27.84 -15.85 8.48
C GLN A 555 28.15 -14.45 9.03
N ARG A 556 27.95 -13.39 8.24
CA ARG A 556 28.13 -12.00 8.73
C ARG A 556 27.10 -11.62 9.79
N LEU A 557 25.84 -12.04 9.64
CA LEU A 557 24.75 -11.65 10.53
C LEU A 557 24.73 -12.43 11.85
N TYR A 558 25.11 -13.71 11.81
CA TYR A 558 24.92 -14.66 12.91
C TYR A 558 26.19 -15.37 13.34
N GLY A 559 27.29 -15.25 12.59
CA GLY A 559 28.53 -15.99 12.84
C GLY A 559 29.14 -15.69 14.20
N ASP A 560 29.08 -14.43 14.63
CA ASP A 560 29.61 -14.00 15.95
C ASP A 560 28.71 -14.44 17.13
N SER A 561 27.49 -14.92 16.84
CA SER A 561 26.56 -15.43 17.84
C SER A 561 26.64 -16.95 18.02
N SER A 562 27.59 -17.62 17.33
CA SER A 562 27.74 -19.09 17.30
C SER A 562 28.98 -19.61 18.02
#